data_AF-A0A431I8U5-F1
#
_entry.id   AF-A0A431I8U5-F1
#
_cell.length_a   1.000
_cell.length_b   1.000
_cell.length_c   1.000
_cell.angle_alpha   90.00
_cell.angle_beta   90.00
_cell.angle_gamma   90.00
#
_symmetry.space_group_name_H-M   'P 1'
#
loop_
_entity.id
_entity.type
_entity.pdbx_description
1 polymer ?
#
loop_
_entity_poly.entity_id
_entity_poly.type
_entity_poly.pdbx_seq_one_letter_code
_entity_poly.pdbx_strand_id
1 'polypeptide(L)'
;MTDYRKSSKTRLVEALNKANPKYPILVDNLVFSNAVNWVHTGRNSKVTLTPNNGNLTGKRTVHYNRLDLATLFASLNVTALVLTGTETTTHDVLPLILAQYNVNLLPEEIINEPIIGDNIVIRATPSALGWTGFYNVSIDADDLYVVMGLDDGSGFILDNGAFLLNS
;
A
#
# COMPACT_ATOMS: atom_id res chain seq x y z
N MET A 1 15.67 6.26 1.25
CA MET A 1 14.39 5.89 1.87
C MET A 1 13.68 4.93 0.92
N THR A 2 12.96 3.92 1.42
CA THR A 2 12.16 3.02 0.56
C THR A 2 10.93 3.76 0.06
N ASP A 3 10.67 3.73 -1.25
CA ASP A 3 9.47 4.36 -1.84
C ASP A 3 8.29 3.38 -1.75
N TYR A 4 7.33 3.66 -0.86
CA TYR A 4 6.14 2.82 -0.65
C TYR A 4 5.03 3.05 -1.67
N ARG A 5 5.17 4.03 -2.57
CA ARG A 5 4.23 4.25 -3.69
C ARG A 5 4.37 3.19 -4.78
N LYS A 6 5.52 2.51 -4.81
CA LYS A 6 5.81 1.43 -5.77
C LYS A 6 5.20 0.11 -5.31
N SER A 7 4.77 -0.70 -6.27
CA SER A 7 4.28 -2.05 -6.01
C SER A 7 5.30 -2.89 -5.22
N SER A 8 4.83 -3.84 -4.44
CA SER A 8 5.68 -4.80 -3.71
C SER A 8 6.61 -5.58 -4.65
N LYS A 9 6.15 -5.91 -5.86
CA LYS A 9 6.95 -6.56 -6.91
C LYS A 9 8.11 -5.66 -7.36
N THR A 10 7.82 -4.39 -7.64
CA THR A 10 8.83 -3.40 -8.03
C THR A 10 9.87 -3.20 -6.94
N ARG A 11 9.44 -3.01 -5.68
CA ARG A 11 10.36 -2.83 -4.54
C ARG A 11 11.28 -4.04 -4.36
N LEU A 12 10.75 -5.27 -4.51
CA LEU A 12 11.55 -6.48 -4.40
C LEU A 12 12.58 -6.58 -5.54
N VAL A 13 12.19 -6.30 -6.78
CA VAL A 13 13.10 -6.31 -7.94
C VAL A 13 14.17 -5.23 -7.82
N GLU A 14 13.82 -4.03 -7.36
CA GLU A 14 14.80 -2.96 -7.11
C GLU A 14 15.81 -3.38 -6.03
N ALA A 15 15.36 -4.03 -4.96
CA ALA A 15 16.26 -4.57 -3.94
C ALA A 15 17.19 -5.67 -4.50
N LEU A 16 16.68 -6.54 -5.37
CA LEU A 16 17.47 -7.58 -6.04
C LEU A 16 18.50 -6.98 -7.01
N ASN A 17 18.12 -5.98 -7.80
CA ASN A 17 19.00 -5.27 -8.71
C ASN A 17 20.08 -4.48 -7.96
N LYS A 18 19.74 -3.88 -6.81
CA LYS A 18 20.72 -3.23 -5.94
C LYS A 18 21.76 -4.22 -5.41
N ALA A 19 21.35 -5.45 -5.10
CA ALA A 19 22.27 -6.51 -4.68
C ALA A 19 23.08 -7.10 -5.86
N ASN A 20 22.55 -7.03 -7.09
CA ASN A 20 23.15 -7.62 -8.29
C ASN A 20 23.19 -6.62 -9.46
N PRO A 21 23.97 -5.52 -9.34
CA PRO A 21 23.90 -4.41 -10.30
C PRO A 21 24.39 -4.77 -11.72
N LYS A 22 25.15 -5.85 -11.87
CA LYS A 22 25.74 -6.26 -13.15
C LYS A 22 24.69 -6.75 -14.16
N TYR A 23 23.58 -7.32 -13.70
CA TYR A 23 22.55 -7.91 -14.55
C TYR A 23 21.16 -7.54 -14.04
N PRO A 24 20.71 -6.29 -14.27
CA PRO A 24 19.41 -5.85 -13.78
C PRO A 24 18.30 -6.63 -14.46
N ILE A 25 17.32 -7.05 -13.66
CA ILE A 25 16.08 -7.69 -14.12
C ILE A 25 14.93 -6.69 -14.05
N LEU A 26 14.01 -6.79 -15.00
CA LEU A 26 12.78 -6.01 -15.02
C LEU A 26 11.66 -6.80 -14.35
N VAL A 27 10.72 -6.09 -13.70
CA VAL A 27 9.56 -6.72 -13.04
C VAL A 27 8.74 -7.51 -14.05
N ASP A 28 8.52 -6.94 -15.24
CA ASP A 28 7.72 -7.55 -16.31
C ASP A 28 8.34 -8.81 -16.90
N ASN A 29 9.61 -9.09 -16.61
CA ASN A 29 10.31 -10.29 -17.05
C ASN A 29 10.11 -11.48 -16.09
N LEU A 30 9.31 -11.31 -15.03
CA LEU A 30 9.19 -12.26 -13.93
C LEU A 30 7.73 -12.53 -13.58
N VAL A 31 7.44 -13.80 -13.33
CA VAL A 31 6.25 -14.26 -12.63
C VAL A 31 6.63 -14.60 -11.20
N PHE A 32 5.85 -14.07 -10.27
CA PHE A 32 6.04 -14.25 -8.83
C PHE A 32 5.05 -15.31 -8.35
N SER A 33 5.53 -16.31 -7.63
CA SER A 33 4.64 -17.15 -6.82
C SER A 33 4.02 -16.34 -5.68
N ASN A 34 3.04 -16.93 -5.00
CA ASN A 34 2.62 -16.42 -3.70
C ASN A 34 3.80 -16.40 -2.73
N ALA A 35 3.85 -15.39 -1.86
CA ALA A 35 4.79 -15.37 -0.77
C ALA A 35 4.40 -16.43 0.27
N VAL A 36 5.41 -17.01 0.91
CA VAL A 36 5.23 -18.00 1.98
C VAL A 36 6.01 -17.53 3.20
N ASN A 37 5.39 -17.66 4.38
CA ASN A 37 6.08 -17.46 5.66
C ASN A 37 7.32 -18.35 5.74
N TRP A 38 8.45 -17.75 6.06
CA TRP A 38 9.73 -18.44 6.15
C TRP A 38 10.60 -17.78 7.20
N VAL A 39 10.65 -18.37 8.39
CA VAL A 39 11.44 -17.84 9.50
C VAL A 39 12.78 -18.54 9.53
N HIS A 40 13.77 -17.98 8.83
CA HIS A 40 15.14 -18.48 8.86
C HIS A 40 16.12 -17.35 8.54
N THR A 41 17.31 -17.37 9.17
CA THR A 41 18.42 -16.43 8.90
C THR A 41 18.02 -14.94 8.89
N GLY A 42 17.12 -14.53 9.79
CA GLY A 42 16.64 -13.15 9.89
C GLY A 42 15.73 -12.71 8.73
N ARG A 43 15.23 -13.67 7.95
CA ARG A 43 14.17 -13.50 6.95
C ARG A 43 12.86 -14.03 7.50
N ASN A 44 11.74 -13.41 7.08
CA ASN A 44 10.39 -13.82 7.47
C ASN A 44 9.58 -14.41 6.30
N SER A 45 10.09 -14.33 5.07
CA SER A 45 9.34 -14.71 3.87
C SER A 45 10.23 -15.27 2.76
N LYS A 46 9.62 -16.09 1.90
CA LYS A 46 10.22 -16.53 0.64
C LYS A 46 9.22 -16.46 -0.52
N VAL A 47 9.75 -16.24 -1.71
CA VAL A 47 8.98 -16.24 -2.97
C VAL A 47 9.80 -16.91 -4.07
N THR A 48 9.15 -17.64 -4.97
CA THR A 48 9.80 -18.17 -6.17
C THR A 48 9.54 -17.25 -7.35
N LEU A 49 10.63 -16.82 -7.99
CA LEU A 49 10.63 -16.03 -9.21
C LEU A 49 10.89 -16.96 -10.39
N THR A 50 10.04 -16.85 -11.40
CA THR A 50 10.13 -17.60 -12.65
C THR A 50 10.18 -16.62 -13.80
N PRO A 51 11.19 -16.67 -14.68
CA PRO A 51 11.18 -15.91 -15.93
C PRO A 51 9.91 -16.14 -16.74
N ASN A 52 9.41 -15.09 -17.38
CA ASN A 52 8.32 -15.18 -18.35
C ASN A 52 8.75 -14.81 -19.78
N ASN A 53 10.05 -14.60 -19.99
CA ASN A 53 10.62 -14.25 -21.28
C ASN A 53 11.70 -15.27 -21.68
N GLY A 54 12.05 -15.31 -22.97
CA GLY A 54 13.07 -16.24 -23.49
C GLY A 54 14.51 -15.88 -23.14
N ASN A 55 14.76 -14.71 -22.55
CA ASN A 55 16.11 -14.19 -22.27
C ASN A 55 16.65 -14.64 -20.90
N LEU A 56 15.78 -15.14 -20.02
CA LEU A 56 16.11 -15.60 -18.69
C LEU A 56 15.64 -17.05 -18.54
N THR A 57 16.43 -17.88 -17.86
CA THR A 57 16.11 -19.30 -17.66
C THR A 57 16.18 -19.71 -16.19
N GLY A 58 15.51 -20.82 -15.87
CA GLY A 58 15.49 -21.41 -14.54
C GLY A 58 14.43 -20.81 -13.61
N LYS A 59 14.53 -21.12 -12.32
CA LYS A 59 13.68 -20.56 -11.26
C LYS A 59 14.55 -20.25 -10.05
N ARG A 60 14.24 -19.19 -9.32
CA ARG A 60 15.00 -18.79 -8.14
C ARG A 60 14.06 -18.52 -6.97
N THR A 61 14.42 -19.06 -5.80
CA THR A 61 13.73 -18.73 -4.56
C THR A 61 14.49 -17.61 -3.86
N VAL A 62 13.80 -16.51 -3.61
CA VAL A 62 14.32 -15.34 -2.90
C VAL A 62 13.78 -15.35 -1.48
N HIS A 63 14.67 -15.11 -0.52
CA HIS A 63 14.34 -14.98 0.90
C HIS A 63 14.46 -13.52 1.29
N TYR A 64 13.43 -12.96 1.90
CA TYR A 64 13.34 -11.54 2.18
C TYR A 64 12.43 -11.25 3.39
N ASN A 65 12.33 -9.99 3.78
CA ASN A 65 11.41 -9.55 4.83
C ASN A 65 10.23 -8.81 4.22
N ARG A 66 9.02 -9.33 4.45
CA ARG A 66 7.77 -8.58 4.32
C ARG A 66 7.69 -7.55 5.44
N LEU A 67 7.11 -6.39 5.14
CA LEU A 67 6.93 -5.32 6.10
C LEU A 67 5.62 -5.52 6.85
N ASP A 68 5.69 -5.40 8.16
CA ASP A 68 4.52 -5.47 9.02
C ASP A 68 3.71 -4.16 8.91
N LEU A 69 2.41 -4.28 8.64
CA LEU A 69 1.53 -3.13 8.44
C LEU A 69 1.47 -2.24 9.68
N ALA A 70 1.34 -2.83 10.88
CA ALA A 70 1.28 -2.06 12.11
C ALA A 70 2.58 -1.26 12.33
N THR A 71 3.73 -1.90 12.11
CA THR A 71 5.04 -1.25 12.22
C THR A 71 5.19 -0.10 11.22
N LEU A 72 4.77 -0.30 9.96
CA LEU A 72 4.83 0.75 8.94
C LEU A 72 3.93 1.94 9.31
N PHE A 73 2.64 1.70 9.55
CA PHE A 73 1.68 2.77 9.77
C PHE A 73 1.95 3.52 11.08
N ALA A 74 2.44 2.84 12.12
CA ALA A 74 2.93 3.50 13.32
C ALA A 74 4.14 4.42 13.03
N SER A 75 5.08 3.99 12.18
CA SER A 75 6.24 4.83 11.80
C SER A 75 5.86 6.07 10.97
N LEU A 76 4.71 6.01 10.30
CA LEU A 76 4.13 7.13 9.54
C LEU A 76 3.22 8.02 10.39
N ASN A 77 3.04 7.71 11.68
CA ASN A 77 2.09 8.36 12.58
C ASN A 77 0.67 8.42 12.01
N VAL A 78 0.25 7.35 11.33
CA VAL A 78 -1.15 7.23 10.93
C VAL A 78 -1.99 7.01 12.19
N THR A 79 -3.06 7.77 12.34
CA THR A 79 -3.97 7.68 13.49
C THR A 79 -5.42 7.55 13.03
N ALA A 80 -5.79 8.27 11.98
CA ALA A 80 -7.12 8.22 11.40
C ALA A 80 -7.07 8.43 9.89
N LEU A 81 -7.97 7.77 9.16
CA LEU A 81 -8.12 7.86 7.71
C LEU A 81 -9.34 8.72 7.39
N VAL A 82 -9.14 9.76 6.57
CA VAL A 82 -10.24 10.60 6.08
C VAL A 82 -10.97 9.86 4.96
N LEU A 83 -12.28 9.65 5.09
CA LEU A 83 -13.11 8.99 4.08
C LEU A 83 -13.90 10.01 3.25
N THR A 84 -14.37 9.59 2.07
CA THR A 84 -15.28 10.41 1.25
C THR A 84 -16.75 10.06 1.49
N GLY A 85 -17.02 9.00 2.26
CA GLY A 85 -18.36 8.53 2.60
C GLY A 85 -18.94 7.52 1.62
N THR A 86 -18.18 7.12 0.60
CA THR A 86 -18.60 6.12 -0.39
C THR A 86 -17.96 4.74 -0.17
N GLU A 87 -16.96 4.67 0.70
CA GLU A 87 -16.18 3.47 0.96
C GLU A 87 -16.95 2.49 1.85
N THR A 88 -17.18 1.28 1.34
CA THR A 88 -17.93 0.23 2.06
C THR A 88 -17.06 -0.97 2.43
N THR A 89 -15.88 -1.07 1.82
CA THR A 89 -14.95 -2.18 1.99
C THR A 89 -13.50 -1.71 2.13
N THR A 90 -12.64 -2.56 2.67
CA THR A 90 -11.20 -2.28 2.80
C THR A 90 -10.50 -2.06 1.45
N HIS A 91 -11.05 -2.56 0.35
CA HIS A 91 -10.53 -2.29 -1.00
C HIS A 91 -10.85 -0.88 -1.48
N ASP A 92 -12.02 -0.34 -1.09
CA ASP A 92 -12.44 1.01 -1.48
C ASP A 92 -11.52 2.09 -0.88
N VAL A 93 -10.90 1.81 0.26
CA VAL A 93 -10.01 2.75 0.96
C VAL A 93 -8.55 2.70 0.50
N LEU A 94 -8.14 1.72 -0.32
CA LEU A 94 -6.73 1.60 -0.76
C LEU A 94 -6.23 2.82 -1.55
N PRO A 95 -7.03 3.41 -2.48
CA PRO A 95 -6.65 4.65 -3.14
C PRO A 95 -6.47 5.83 -2.16
N LEU A 96 -7.30 5.91 -1.11
CA LEU A 96 -7.19 6.96 -0.08
C LEU A 96 -5.91 6.80 0.73
N ILE A 97 -5.54 5.58 1.12
CA ILE A 97 -4.28 5.28 1.81
C ILE A 97 -3.08 5.70 0.97
N LEU A 98 -3.12 5.44 -0.35
CA LEU A 98 -2.08 5.89 -1.27
C LEU A 98 -2.02 7.42 -1.33
N ALA A 99 -3.16 8.10 -1.45
CA ALA A 99 -3.22 9.55 -1.54
C ALA A 99 -2.76 10.26 -0.25
N GLN A 100 -3.18 9.78 0.92
CA GLN A 100 -2.91 10.41 2.21
C GLN A 100 -1.52 10.06 2.76
N TYR A 101 -1.08 8.80 2.60
CA TYR A 101 0.15 8.32 3.24
C TYR A 101 1.23 7.87 2.27
N ASN A 102 1.01 7.96 0.96
CA ASN A 102 1.95 7.50 -0.06
C ASN A 102 2.31 6.01 0.07
N VAL A 103 1.38 5.19 0.57
CA VAL A 103 1.54 3.73 0.69
C VAL A 103 0.65 3.03 -0.32
N ASN A 104 1.28 2.38 -1.30
CA ASN A 104 0.57 1.62 -2.32
C ASN A 104 0.30 0.19 -1.84
N LEU A 105 -0.90 -0.03 -1.31
CA LEU A 105 -1.42 -1.34 -0.97
C LEU A 105 -2.23 -1.86 -2.17
N LEU A 106 -1.80 -2.97 -2.75
CA LEU A 106 -2.49 -3.57 -3.89
C LEU A 106 -3.68 -4.42 -3.42
N PRO A 107 -4.81 -4.43 -4.17
CA PRO A 107 -5.98 -5.23 -3.82
C PRO A 107 -5.68 -6.72 -3.61
N GLU A 108 -4.80 -7.33 -4.42
CA GLU A 108 -4.43 -8.75 -4.25
C GLU A 108 -3.62 -9.04 -2.98
N GLU A 109 -3.06 -8.00 -2.35
CA GLU A 109 -2.26 -8.12 -1.13
C GLU A 109 -3.07 -7.86 0.15
N ILE A 110 -4.31 -7.37 0.03
CA ILE A 110 -5.17 -6.99 1.16
C ILE A 110 -6.46 -7.82 1.13
N ILE A 111 -6.89 -8.31 2.29
CA ILE A 111 -8.16 -9.03 2.41
C ILE A 111 -9.29 -8.00 2.29
N ASN A 112 -10.22 -8.24 1.36
CA ASN A 112 -11.39 -7.40 1.20
C ASN A 112 -12.42 -7.71 2.28
N GLU A 113 -12.61 -6.79 3.23
CA GLU A 113 -13.52 -6.93 4.36
C GLU A 113 -14.50 -5.74 4.37
N PRO A 114 -15.75 -5.92 4.79
CA PRO A 114 -16.67 -4.79 4.95
C PRO A 114 -16.20 -3.84 6.06
N ILE A 115 -16.39 -2.55 5.86
CA ILE A 115 -16.16 -1.53 6.88
C ILE A 115 -17.39 -1.49 7.80
N ILE A 116 -17.17 -1.68 9.10
CA ILE A 116 -18.24 -1.73 10.10
C ILE A 116 -17.87 -0.80 11.26
N GLY A 117 -18.69 0.24 11.46
CA GLY A 117 -18.44 1.26 12.48
C GLY A 117 -17.23 2.13 12.16
N ASP A 118 -16.64 2.72 13.21
CA ASP A 118 -15.63 3.79 13.07
C ASP A 118 -14.18 3.27 13.00
N ASN A 119 -13.98 1.96 12.88
CA ASN A 119 -12.65 1.35 12.82
C ASN A 119 -12.52 0.45 11.60
N ILE A 120 -11.51 0.73 10.78
CA ILE A 120 -11.17 -0.06 9.60
C ILE A 120 -9.98 -0.95 9.97
N VAL A 121 -10.12 -2.25 9.70
CA VAL A 121 -9.02 -3.21 9.87
C VAL A 121 -8.43 -3.53 8.51
N ILE A 122 -7.20 -3.07 8.25
CA ILE A 122 -6.49 -3.36 7.01
C ILE A 122 -5.62 -4.59 7.24
N ARG A 123 -5.96 -5.73 6.63
CA ARG A 123 -5.27 -7.01 6.82
C ARG A 123 -4.57 -7.47 5.55
N ALA A 124 -3.28 -7.78 5.66
CA ALA A 124 -2.54 -8.39 4.55
C ALA A 124 -3.01 -9.83 4.31
N THR A 125 -3.12 -10.24 3.03
CA THR A 125 -3.33 -11.65 2.70
C THR A 125 -2.10 -12.47 3.11
N PRO A 126 -2.25 -13.74 3.52
CA PRO A 126 -1.09 -14.59 3.85
C PRO A 126 -0.08 -14.72 2.70
N SER A 127 -0.56 -14.59 1.46
CA SER A 127 0.20 -14.65 0.21
C SER A 127 0.77 -13.31 -0.26
N ALA A 128 0.46 -12.19 0.42
CA ALA A 128 0.92 -10.86 0.05
C ALA A 128 2.44 -10.81 -0.09
N LEU A 129 2.93 -10.17 -1.14
CA LEU A 129 4.35 -10.14 -1.45
C LEU A 129 5.08 -9.14 -0.56
N GLY A 130 4.52 -7.97 -0.30
CA GLY A 130 5.17 -6.90 0.44
C GLY A 130 4.83 -6.83 1.92
N TRP A 131 3.69 -7.40 2.32
CA TRP A 131 3.02 -7.04 3.57
C TRP A 131 2.72 -8.24 4.47
N THR A 132 2.67 -8.01 5.77
CA THR A 132 2.27 -8.97 6.80
C THR A 132 1.48 -8.25 7.90
N GLY A 133 0.73 -9.02 8.67
CA GLY A 133 -0.02 -8.50 9.82
C GLY A 133 -1.28 -7.74 9.41
N PHE A 134 -1.69 -6.84 10.29
CA PHE A 134 -2.85 -5.98 10.10
C PHE A 134 -2.60 -4.65 10.82
N TYR A 135 -3.41 -3.66 10.49
CA TYR A 135 -3.41 -2.38 11.17
C TYR A 135 -4.85 -1.90 11.35
N ASN A 136 -5.15 -1.35 12.53
CA ASN A 136 -6.44 -0.73 12.82
C ASN A 136 -6.27 0.77 12.62
N VAL A 137 -7.08 1.35 11.74
CA VAL A 137 -7.15 2.79 11.55
C VAL A 137 -8.55 3.25 11.90
N SER A 138 -8.65 4.32 12.70
CA SER A 138 -9.95 4.93 12.98
C SER A 138 -10.39 5.75 11.78
N ILE A 139 -11.69 5.88 11.58
CA ILE A 139 -12.26 6.81 10.61
C ILE A 139 -12.15 8.19 11.23
N ASP A 140 -11.50 9.11 10.52
CA ASP A 140 -11.65 10.52 10.86
C ASP A 140 -12.99 10.98 10.30
N ALA A 141 -13.88 11.36 11.21
CA ALA A 141 -15.19 11.91 10.86
C ALA A 141 -15.09 13.40 10.50
N ASP A 142 -13.88 13.98 10.45
CA ASP A 142 -13.69 15.33 9.93
C ASP A 142 -14.37 15.45 8.56
N ASP A 143 -15.37 16.33 8.51
CA ASP A 143 -16.16 16.60 7.31
C ASP A 143 -15.19 16.99 6.19
N LEU A 144 -15.05 16.13 5.19
CA LEU A 144 -14.35 16.45 3.96
C LEU A 144 -15.20 17.48 3.19
N TYR A 145 -15.00 18.76 3.49
CA TYR A 145 -15.66 19.84 2.79
C TYR A 145 -15.03 20.01 1.40
N VAL A 146 -15.73 19.55 0.36
CA VAL A 146 -15.41 19.92 -1.03
C VAL A 146 -15.84 21.36 -1.23
N VAL A 147 -14.89 22.28 -1.08
CA VAL A 147 -15.08 23.70 -1.36
C VAL A 147 -14.68 24.01 -2.80
N MET A 148 -15.31 25.02 -3.41
CA MET A 148 -14.74 25.62 -4.61
C MET A 148 -13.41 26.27 -4.21
N GLY A 149 -12.30 25.75 -4.73
CA GLY A 149 -10.97 26.30 -4.48
C GLY A 149 -10.66 27.45 -5.43
N LEU A 150 -9.93 28.46 -4.94
CA LEU A 150 -9.23 29.43 -5.78
C LEU A 150 -7.95 28.79 -6.33
N ASP A 151 -7.35 29.42 -7.34
CA ASP A 151 -6.10 28.96 -7.97
C ASP A 151 -4.91 28.88 -6.99
N ASP A 152 -5.02 29.52 -5.81
CA ASP A 152 -4.02 29.49 -4.75
C ASP A 152 -4.23 28.36 -3.72
N GLY A 153 -5.24 27.50 -3.92
CA GLY A 153 -5.57 26.38 -3.03
C GLY A 153 -6.38 26.76 -1.80
N SER A 154 -6.72 28.05 -1.61
CA SER A 154 -7.67 28.46 -0.58
C SER A 154 -9.12 28.17 -0.99
N GLY A 155 -10.00 27.93 -0.02
CA GLY A 155 -11.43 27.77 -0.29
C GLY A 155 -12.11 29.11 -0.58
N PHE A 156 -13.10 29.11 -1.47
CA PHE A 156 -13.94 30.27 -1.76
C PHE A 156 -14.79 30.60 -0.53
N ILE A 157 -14.42 31.69 0.14
CA ILE A 157 -15.07 32.20 1.35
C ILE A 157 -16.09 33.28 0.94
N LEU A 158 -17.32 33.17 1.43
CA LEU A 158 -18.37 34.17 1.28
C LEU A 158 -18.09 35.41 2.14
N ASP A 159 -18.73 36.53 1.84
CA ASP A 159 -18.55 37.80 2.58
C ASP A 159 -18.83 37.69 4.09
N ASN A 160 -19.59 36.68 4.51
CA ASN A 160 -19.89 36.40 5.92
C ASN A 160 -18.85 35.47 6.61
N GLY A 161 -17.76 35.11 5.94
CA GLY A 161 -16.72 34.22 6.46
C GLY A 161 -17.06 32.73 6.35
N ALA A 162 -18.21 32.35 5.79
CA ALA A 162 -18.57 30.95 5.59
C ALA A 162 -17.98 30.39 4.29
N PHE A 163 -17.65 29.10 4.27
CA PHE A 163 -17.32 28.40 3.04
C PHE A 163 -18.58 28.07 2.26
N LEU A 164 -18.53 28.23 0.94
CA LEU A 164 -19.56 27.68 0.07
C LEU A 164 -19.30 26.17 -0.10
N LEU A 165 -20.14 25.37 0.55
CA LEU A 165 -20.09 23.91 0.47
C LEU A 165 -20.93 23.43 -0.71
N ASN A 166 -20.43 22.46 -1.47
CA ASN A 166 -21.25 21.76 -2.46
C ASN A 166 -22.06 20.66 -1.73
N SER A 167 -23.39 20.82 -1.72
CA SER A 167 -24.34 19.86 -1.13
C SER A 167 -24.73 18.76 -2.11
#